data_AF-A0A932J161-F1
#
_entry.id   AF-A0A932J161-F1
#
_cell.length_a   1.000
_cell.length_b   1.000
_cell.length_c   1.000
_cell.angle_alpha   90.00
_cell.angle_beta   90.00
_cell.angle_gamma   90.00
#
_symmetry.space_group_name_H-M   'P 1'
#
loop_
_entity.id
_entity.type
_entity.pdbx_description
1 polymer ?
#
loop_
_entity_poly.entity_id
_entity_poly.type
_entity_poly.pdbx_seq_one_letter_code
_entity_poly.pdbx_strand_id
1 'polypeptide(L)' 'MYGVGTPTVTPDRIAVSDTIPGYAAASQRRIMAVKGAVVIDLGMMSIGLGDSLDKVADELLARVPG' A
#
# COMPACT_ATOMS: atom_id res chain seq x y z
N MET A 1 6.80 -16.90 -9.21
CA MET A 1 6.18 -16.90 -7.88
C MET A 1 6.06 -15.44 -7.47
N TYR A 2 4.88 -14.97 -7.05
CA TYR A 2 4.77 -13.64 -6.46
C TYR A 2 5.46 -13.69 -5.10
N GLY A 3 6.40 -12.78 -4.84
CA GLY A 3 6.91 -12.59 -3.49
C GLY A 3 5.86 -11.86 -2.65
N VAL A 4 6.01 -11.96 -1.33
CA VAL A 4 5.34 -11.08 -0.39
C VAL A 4 6.48 -10.49 0.43
N GLY A 5 6.77 -9.20 0.19
CA GLY A 5 7.80 -8.52 0.96
C GLY A 5 7.42 -8.41 2.44
N THR A 6 8.39 -8.02 3.26
CA THR A 6 8.15 -7.86 4.71
C THR A 6 7.12 -6.76 4.96
N PRO A 7 6.02 -7.05 5.69
CA PRO A 7 5.06 -6.01 6.05
C PRO A 7 5.66 -4.99 7.01
N THR A 8 5.36 -3.72 6.77
CA THR A 8 5.48 -2.64 7.76
C THR A 8 4.14 -2.42 8.42
N VAL A 9 4.12 -2.42 9.76
CA VAL A 9 2.88 -2.40 10.56
C VAL A 9 2.92 -1.26 11.57
N THR A 10 1.83 -0.50 11.63
CA THR A 10 1.46 0.42 12.71
C THR A 10 0.10 -0.01 13.27
N PRO A 11 -0.37 0.55 14.41
CA PRO A 11 -1.67 0.16 14.97
C PRO A 11 -2.86 0.31 14.01
N ASP A 12 -2.77 1.22 13.05
CA ASP A 12 -3.82 1.63 12.13
C ASP A 12 -3.52 1.32 10.66
N ARG A 13 -2.36 0.71 10.35
CA ARG A 13 -1.93 0.47 8.96
C ARG A 13 -1.03 -0.75 8.82
N ILE A 14 -1.25 -1.49 7.75
CA ILE A 14 -0.34 -2.51 7.23
C ILE A 14 0.02 -2.13 5.79
N ALA A 15 1.31 -2.13 5.47
CA ALA A 15 1.78 -1.92 4.12
C ALA A 15 2.80 -3.00 3.72
N VAL A 16 2.73 -3.46 2.47
CA VAL A 16 3.67 -4.41 1.87
C VAL A 16 4.12 -3.87 0.53
N SER A 17 5.43 -3.93 0.27
CA SER A 17 6.00 -3.71 -1.05
C SER A 17 6.72 -4.97 -1.50
N ASP A 18 6.65 -5.27 -2.79
CA ASP A 18 7.46 -6.33 -3.39
C ASP A 18 7.80 -6.05 -4.85
N THR A 19 8.84 -6.69 -5.37
CA THR A 19 9.18 -6.65 -6.80
C THR A 19 8.74 -7.95 -7.45
N ILE A 20 7.96 -7.87 -8.52
CA ILE A 20 7.45 -9.06 -9.21
C ILE A 20 8.54 -9.62 -10.13
N PRO A 21 9.10 -10.82 -9.86
CA PRO A 21 10.14 -11.39 -10.70
C PRO A 21 9.58 -11.71 -12.09
N GLY A 22 10.31 -11.33 -13.14
CA GLY A 22 9.93 -11.61 -14.53
C GLY A 22 8.99 -10.59 -15.18
N TYR A 23 8.60 -9.52 -14.47
CA TYR A 23 7.74 -8.47 -15.01
C TYR A 23 8.43 -7.11 -14.94
N ALA A 24 9.37 -6.83 -15.84
CA ALA A 24 10.03 -5.52 -16.05
C ALA A 24 10.40 -4.72 -14.77
N ALA A 25 10.83 -5.39 -13.69
CA ALA A 25 11.06 -4.78 -12.38
C ALA A 25 9.86 -3.99 -11.82
N ALA A 26 8.64 -4.37 -12.19
CA ALA A 26 7.42 -3.82 -11.64
C ALA A 26 7.38 -4.08 -10.13
N SER A 27 7.21 -3.01 -9.37
CA SER A 27 6.96 -3.11 -7.94
C SER A 27 5.46 -3.11 -7.71
N GLN A 28 5.02 -3.94 -6.78
CA GLN A 28 3.69 -3.85 -6.19
C GLN A 28 3.79 -3.18 -4.82
N ARG A 29 2.77 -2.39 -4.47
CA ARG A 29 2.54 -1.94 -3.11
C ARG A 29 1.09 -2.13 -2.75
N ARG A 30 0.86 -2.66 -1.55
CA ARG A 30 -0.45 -2.87 -0.93
C ARG A 30 -0.49 -2.12 0.38
N ILE A 31 -1.55 -1.39 0.63
CA ILE A 31 -1.80 -0.69 1.89
C ILE A 31 -3.20 -1.03 2.34
N MET A 32 -3.32 -1.46 3.59
CA MET A 32 -4.58 -1.53 4.31
C MET A 32 -4.48 -0.61 5.52
N ALA A 33 -5.42 0.32 5.67
CA ALA A 33 -5.44 1.26 6.78
C ALA A 33 -6.85 1.44 7.32
N VAL A 34 -6.97 1.82 8.58
CA VAL A 34 -8.26 1.96 9.28
C VAL A 34 -8.37 3.31 9.99
N LYS A 35 -9.54 3.93 9.92
CA LYS A 35 -9.93 5.07 10.75
C LYS A 35 -11.42 5.01 11.05
N GLY A 36 -11.77 4.97 12.34
CA GLY A 36 -13.15 4.77 12.78
C GLY A 36 -13.72 3.45 12.22
N ALA A 37 -14.88 3.52 11.56
CA ALA A 37 -15.52 2.38 10.91
C ALA A 37 -15.08 2.18 9.44
N VAL A 38 -14.12 2.97 8.94
CA VAL A 38 -13.69 2.93 7.54
C VAL A 38 -12.37 2.18 7.42
N VAL A 39 -12.35 1.21 6.51
CA VAL A 39 -11.13 0.54 6.04
C VAL A 39 -10.82 1.02 4.63
N ILE A 40 -9.58 1.42 4.38
CA ILE A 40 -9.05 1.75 3.06
C ILE A 40 -8.12 0.60 2.65
N ASP A 41 -8.45 -0.08 1.56
CA ASP A 41 -7.60 -1.11 0.92
C ASP A 41 -7.17 -0.62 -0.46
N LEU A 42 -5.87 -0.46 -0.65
CA LEU A 42 -5.25 0.05 -1.86
C LEU A 42 -4.20 -0.92 -2.37
N GLY A 43 -4.16 -1.06 -3.70
CA GLY A 43 -3.11 -1.80 -4.38
C GLY A 43 -2.71 -1.13 -5.68
N MET A 44 -1.42 -1.06 -5.92
CA MET A 44 -0.86 -0.51 -7.15
C MET A 44 0.33 -1.34 -7.61
N MET A 45 0.45 -1.49 -8.93
CA MET A 45 1.58 -2.13 -9.59
C MET A 45 2.09 -1.16 -10.66
N SER A 46 3.39 -0.89 -10.67
CA SER A 46 4.01 0.03 -11.63
C SER A 46 5.51 -0.19 -11.72
N ILE A 47 6.08 0.27 -12.83
CA ILE A 47 7.52 0.41 -13.03
C ILE A 47 7.89 1.78 -12.44
N GLY A 48 8.66 1.80 -11.34
CA GLY A 48 9.02 3.05 -10.65
C GLY A 48 7.97 3.56 -9.67
N LEU A 49 7.36 2.66 -8.89
CA LEU A 49 6.21 2.90 -8.02
C LEU A 49 6.38 4.08 -7.02
N GLY A 50 7.60 4.28 -6.50
CA GLY A 50 7.89 5.28 -5.45
C GLY A 50 6.93 5.18 -4.25
N ASP A 51 6.78 6.29 -3.53
CA ASP A 51 5.88 6.41 -2.36
C ASP A 51 4.48 6.91 -2.74
N SER A 52 4.09 6.75 -4.02
CA SER A 52 2.87 7.35 -4.56
C SER A 52 1.60 6.79 -3.90
N LEU A 53 1.60 5.50 -3.56
CA LEU A 53 0.44 4.87 -2.94
C LEU A 53 0.25 5.28 -1.49
N ASP A 54 1.34 5.59 -0.77
CA ASP A 54 1.27 6.05 0.61
C ASP A 54 0.57 7.40 0.71
N LYS A 55 0.92 8.33 -0.19
CA LYS A 55 0.28 9.64 -0.26
C LYS A 55 -1.22 9.52 -0.53
N VAL A 56 -1.62 8.64 -1.45
CA VAL A 56 -3.05 8.38 -1.73
C VAL A 56 -3.75 7.80 -0.49
N ALA A 57 -3.12 6.85 0.21
CA ALA A 57 -3.67 6.31 1.45
C ALA A 57 -3.88 7.40 2.50
N ASP A 58 -2.88 8.26 2.71
CA ASP A 58 -2.90 9.34 3.68
C ASP A 58 -3.97 10.39 3.33
N GLU A 59 -4.10 10.77 2.05
CA GLU A 59 -5.13 11.69 1.57
C GLU A 59 -6.54 11.13 1.75
N LEU A 60 -6.75 9.83 1.51
CA LEU A 60 -8.05 9.18 1.74
C LEU A 60 -8.36 9.10 3.25
N LEU A 61 -7.40 8.73 4.08
CA LEU A 61 -7.57 8.71 5.55
C LEU A 61 -7.85 10.09 6.13
N ALA A 62 -7.22 11.14 5.59
CA ALA A 62 -7.48 12.52 6.01
C ALA A 62 -8.92 12.97 5.73
N ARG A 63 -9.58 12.38 4.72
CA ARG A 63 -10.99 12.65 4.37
C ARG A 63 -11.99 11.85 5.19
N VAL A 64 -11.55 10.77 5.85
CA VAL A 64 -12.42 10.00 6.75
C VAL A 64 -12.66 10.86 8.00
N PRO A 65 -13.92 11.18 8.34
CA PRO A 65 -14.24 11.89 9.57
C PRO A 65 -13.75 11.12 10.80
N GLY A 66 -13.32 11.88 11.83
CA GLY A 66 -13.02 11.33 13.15
C GLY A 66 -14.28 11.24 13.99
#